data_AF-A0A8T1IV23-F1
#
_entry.id   AF-A0A8T1IV23-F1
#
_cell.length_a   1.000
_cell.length_b   1.000
_cell.length_c   1.000
_cell.angle_alpha   90.00
_cell.angle_beta   90.00
_cell.angle_gamma   90.00
#
_symmetry.space_group_name_H-M   'P 1'
#
loop_
_entity.id
_entity.type
_entity.pdbx_description
1 polymer ?
#
loop_
_entity_poly.entity_id
_entity_poly.type
_entity_poly.pdbx_seq_one_letter_code
_entity_poly.pdbx_strand_id
1 'polypeptide(L)'
;MAESDLDVVAFMPHAVTAEIFFSSLCEHLERETSVSDLVARRKAAVPVLSFQLNAVRIDLLFARYAQKQAVPKHLPFLPGDDIQVMRGMDATSVRSLSVARVASLILELVPNASVFRSCLRVIRLWARHRGLYSNKAGYLGGISWALLVCFVCQMFPRASVASLVHRFFSVLASWRWPTPILVAHPSNGGKADNDVQWDPQHNIHDRAHLMPIITPGFPAVNTAVNVNISTLRVLREEFARGQRIMDDLRRRSLSHPSSWNQLFTPTEVLVRYDHHVAIELRAPNEEALAEWSSFVASRTRKLVETLQHTPSVASLHPLPDLVRPQGHEANESDAVVGYYFIGYTVNVPPMPQPRSRHSARAPVPTKTSQEEFAQNSVASATRYFLATELNTAAEKKPGMEVEINYRSWNDLPSAIFPGGRKAAVGDRARYILSQAHQVNLALGLAR
;
A
#
# COMPACT_ATOMS: atom_id res chain seq x y z
N MET A 1 5.68 20.59 -2.66
CA MET A 1 4.46 20.27 -3.43
C MET A 1 4.65 18.87 -3.97
N ALA A 2 3.65 17.98 -3.89
CA ALA A 2 3.82 16.63 -4.42
C ALA A 2 3.74 16.70 -5.95
N GLU A 3 4.86 16.51 -6.63
CA GLU A 3 4.89 16.20 -8.06
C GLU A 3 4.07 14.91 -8.24
N SER A 4 2.91 15.03 -8.87
CA SER A 4 2.07 13.88 -9.20
C SER A 4 2.22 13.62 -10.68
N ASP A 5 2.59 12.40 -11.02
CA ASP A 5 2.72 11.96 -12.40
C ASP A 5 1.36 11.98 -13.10
N LEU A 6 1.38 12.19 -14.43
CA LEU A 6 0.21 12.11 -15.28
C LEU A 6 0.18 10.74 -15.98
N ASP A 7 -0.73 9.87 -15.57
CA ASP A 7 -1.03 8.62 -16.25
C ASP A 7 -1.88 8.90 -17.51
N VAL A 8 -1.35 8.58 -18.69
CA VAL A 8 -2.04 8.75 -19.98
C VAL A 8 -2.13 7.40 -20.68
N VAL A 9 -3.28 7.11 -21.31
CA VAL A 9 -3.43 5.92 -22.15
C VAL A 9 -3.62 6.33 -23.60
N ALA A 10 -2.69 5.91 -24.45
CA ALA A 10 -2.82 5.95 -25.90
C ALA A 10 -3.68 4.77 -26.38
N PHE A 11 -4.96 5.02 -26.64
CA PHE A 11 -5.86 4.03 -27.23
C PHE A 11 -5.74 4.08 -28.76
N MET A 12 -5.02 3.12 -29.32
CA MET A 12 -4.53 3.13 -30.69
C MET A 12 -5.35 2.19 -31.60
N PRO A 13 -5.50 2.50 -32.90
CA PRO A 13 -6.22 1.65 -33.84
C PRO A 13 -5.47 0.32 -34.07
N HIS A 14 -6.19 -0.69 -34.57
CA HIS A 14 -5.66 -2.04 -34.78
C HIS A 14 -4.34 -2.10 -35.56
N ALA A 15 -4.14 -1.19 -36.52
CA ALA A 15 -2.95 -1.13 -37.36
C ALA A 15 -1.67 -0.74 -36.61
N VAL A 16 -1.78 -0.07 -35.45
CA VAL A 16 -0.62 0.37 -34.66
C VAL A 16 -0.27 -0.73 -33.66
N THR A 17 0.89 -1.35 -33.83
CA THR A 17 1.40 -2.37 -32.90
C THR A 17 2.16 -1.74 -31.74
N ALA A 18 2.34 -2.50 -30.66
CA ALA A 18 3.20 -2.07 -29.55
C ALA A 18 4.63 -1.79 -30.04
N GLU A 19 5.15 -2.58 -30.98
CA GLU A 19 6.46 -2.35 -31.57
C GLU A 19 6.56 -0.98 -32.23
N ILE A 20 5.60 -0.63 -33.10
CA ILE A 20 5.54 0.70 -33.74
C ILE A 20 5.44 1.81 -32.69
N PHE A 21 4.60 1.62 -31.67
CA PHE A 21 4.43 2.59 -30.60
C PHE A 21 5.72 2.79 -29.79
N PHE A 22 6.43 1.72 -29.43
CA PHE A 22 7.64 1.79 -28.64
C PHE A 22 8.91 2.03 -29.49
N SER A 23 8.82 2.14 -30.81
CA SER A 23 9.91 2.55 -31.70
C SER A 23 9.69 3.97 -32.22
N SER A 24 8.79 4.14 -33.19
CA SER A 24 8.59 5.39 -33.93
C SER A 24 8.20 6.57 -33.03
N LEU A 25 7.31 6.37 -32.06
CA LEU A 25 6.96 7.45 -31.11
C LEU A 25 8.12 7.76 -30.16
N CYS A 26 8.89 6.75 -29.74
CA CYS A 26 10.06 6.95 -28.90
C CYS A 26 11.10 7.82 -29.62
N GLU A 27 11.43 7.48 -30.88
CA GLU A 27 12.34 8.27 -31.71
C GLU A 27 11.83 9.70 -31.96
N HIS A 28 10.52 9.87 -32.08
CA HIS A 28 9.93 11.20 -32.24
C HIS A 28 10.09 12.02 -30.95
N LEU A 29 9.73 11.44 -29.79
CA LEU A 29 9.85 12.09 -28.48
C LEU A 29 11.31 12.44 -28.13
N GLU A 30 12.28 11.63 -28.53
CA GLU A 30 13.71 11.93 -28.34
C GLU A 30 14.19 13.19 -29.09
N ARG A 31 13.50 13.58 -30.17
CA ARG A 31 13.82 14.77 -30.97
C ARG A 31 13.12 16.03 -30.43
N GLU A 32 12.14 15.88 -29.56
CA GLU A 32 11.36 16.99 -29.04
C GLU A 32 12.09 17.68 -27.88
N THR A 33 12.44 18.95 -28.06
CA THR A 33 13.19 19.73 -27.04
C THR A 33 12.47 19.91 -25.71
N SER A 34 11.14 19.78 -25.70
CA SER A 34 10.32 19.84 -24.49
C SER A 34 10.30 18.53 -23.69
N VAL A 35 10.88 17.46 -24.22
CA VAL A 35 10.91 16.12 -23.61
C VAL A 35 12.28 15.84 -22.99
N SER A 36 12.28 15.34 -21.76
CA SER A 36 13.49 14.83 -21.09
C SER A 36 13.21 13.52 -20.36
N ASP A 37 14.28 12.83 -19.92
CA ASP A 37 14.22 11.59 -19.13
C ASP A 37 13.34 10.48 -19.72
N LEU A 38 13.35 10.34 -21.05
CA LEU A 38 12.56 9.33 -21.74
C LEU A 38 13.09 7.92 -21.44
N VAL A 39 12.22 7.08 -20.90
CA VAL A 39 12.51 5.68 -20.57
C VAL A 39 11.38 4.78 -21.07
N ALA A 40 11.73 3.82 -21.92
CA ALA A 40 10.79 2.83 -22.46
C ALA A 40 10.88 1.49 -21.72
N ARG A 41 9.87 1.18 -20.89
CA ARG A 41 9.79 -0.08 -20.13
C ARG A 41 8.96 -1.14 -20.87
N ARG A 42 9.50 -1.66 -21.97
CA ARG A 42 8.80 -2.59 -22.88
C ARG A 42 8.43 -3.95 -22.27
N LYS A 43 9.21 -4.42 -21.28
CA LYS A 43 9.06 -5.74 -20.65
C LYS A 43 8.29 -5.71 -19.32
N ALA A 44 7.74 -4.57 -18.93
CA ALA A 44 6.93 -4.45 -17.71
C ALA A 44 5.56 -5.15 -17.88
N ALA A 45 4.91 -5.49 -16.76
CA ALA A 45 3.58 -6.12 -16.78
C ALA A 45 2.51 -5.28 -17.51
N VAL A 46 2.71 -3.95 -17.50
CA VAL A 46 2.05 -2.98 -18.37
C VAL A 46 3.17 -2.13 -18.99
N PRO A 47 3.47 -2.28 -20.30
CA PRO A 47 4.47 -1.49 -20.98
C PRO A 47 4.14 0.01 -20.95
N VAL A 48 5.16 0.82 -20.67
CA VAL A 48 5.02 2.28 -20.46
C VAL A 48 6.20 3.03 -21.06
N LEU A 49 5.91 4.20 -21.64
CA LEU A 49 6.88 5.25 -21.94
C LEU A 49 6.79 6.30 -20.82
N SER A 50 7.83 6.40 -19.99
CA SER A 50 7.92 7.43 -18.94
C SER A 50 8.82 8.56 -19.43
N PHE A 51 8.40 9.81 -19.31
CA PHE A 51 9.20 10.98 -19.67
C PHE A 51 8.75 12.23 -18.92
N GLN A 52 9.53 13.30 -18.96
CA GLN A 52 9.08 14.63 -18.55
C GLN A 52 8.72 15.44 -19.79
N LEU A 53 7.59 16.14 -19.76
CA LEU A 53 7.18 17.11 -20.77
C LEU A 53 6.94 18.45 -20.08
N ASN A 54 7.78 19.46 -20.38
CA ASN A 54 7.72 20.78 -19.72
C ASN A 54 7.67 20.67 -18.17
N ALA A 55 8.54 19.83 -17.59
CA ALA A 55 8.61 19.50 -16.16
C ALA A 55 7.41 18.73 -15.56
N VAL A 56 6.47 18.27 -16.38
CA VAL A 56 5.41 17.34 -15.93
C VAL A 56 5.84 15.92 -16.26
N ARG A 57 5.94 15.06 -15.24
CA ARG A 57 6.18 13.63 -15.43
C ARG A 57 4.94 12.97 -16.05
N ILE A 58 5.13 12.26 -17.17
CA ILE A 58 4.08 11.55 -17.90
C ILE A 58 4.45 10.07 -17.98
N ASP A 59 3.51 9.21 -17.60
CA ASP A 59 3.55 7.77 -17.86
C ASP A 59 2.52 7.46 -18.94
N LEU A 60 3.02 7.23 -20.17
CA LEU A 60 2.20 6.98 -21.35
C LEU A 60 2.10 5.47 -21.62
N LEU A 61 0.90 4.94 -21.39
CA LEU A 61 0.53 3.54 -21.58
C LEU A 61 -0.02 3.30 -22.98
N PHE A 62 0.23 2.11 -23.52
CA PHE A 62 -0.29 1.68 -24.82
C PHE A 62 -1.48 0.72 -24.65
N ALA A 63 -2.56 0.96 -25.39
CA ALA A 63 -3.66 0.03 -25.56
C ALA A 63 -4.05 -0.06 -27.04
N ARG A 64 -4.14 -1.28 -27.59
CA ARG A 64 -4.53 -1.49 -28.99
C ARG A 64 -5.98 -1.92 -29.11
N TYR A 65 -6.76 -1.19 -29.91
CA TYR A 65 -8.12 -1.56 -30.24
C TYR A 65 -8.14 -2.77 -31.18
N ALA A 66 -8.93 -3.79 -30.86
CA ALA A 66 -8.93 -5.04 -31.62
C ALA A 66 -9.78 -4.97 -32.90
N GLN A 67 -10.73 -4.05 -32.93
CA GLN A 67 -11.73 -3.91 -33.97
C GLN A 67 -11.18 -3.04 -35.11
N LYS A 68 -11.62 -3.33 -36.34
CA LYS A 68 -11.20 -2.59 -37.55
C LYS A 68 -11.90 -1.23 -37.71
N GLN A 69 -12.90 -0.95 -36.90
CA GLN A 69 -13.62 0.32 -36.91
C GLN A 69 -12.84 1.44 -36.22
N ALA A 70 -13.33 2.68 -36.34
CA ALA A 70 -12.72 3.82 -35.68
C ALA A 70 -12.61 3.61 -34.16
N VAL A 71 -11.49 4.05 -33.57
CA VAL A 71 -11.28 3.98 -32.13
C VAL A 71 -12.32 4.86 -31.42
N PRO A 72 -13.04 4.33 -30.41
CA PRO A 72 -13.94 5.14 -29.58
C PRO A 72 -13.21 6.32 -28.94
N LYS A 73 -13.80 7.52 -29.05
CA LYS A 73 -13.18 8.78 -28.58
C LYS A 73 -13.62 9.21 -27.18
N HIS A 74 -14.65 8.59 -26.62
CA HIS A 74 -15.26 9.01 -25.36
C HIS A 74 -15.07 7.95 -24.28
N LEU A 75 -14.77 8.41 -23.06
CA LEU A 75 -14.77 7.62 -21.83
C LEU A 75 -15.76 8.26 -20.83
N PRO A 76 -16.35 7.47 -19.91
CA PRO A 76 -16.24 6.01 -19.84
C PRO A 76 -17.08 5.32 -20.92
N PHE A 77 -16.72 4.07 -21.26
CA PHE A 77 -17.64 3.20 -22.00
C PHE A 77 -18.80 2.83 -21.08
N LEU A 78 -20.03 2.99 -21.57
CA LEU A 78 -21.20 2.65 -20.78
C LEU A 78 -21.24 1.14 -20.49
N PRO A 79 -21.83 0.71 -19.36
CA PRO A 79 -21.99 -0.71 -19.07
C PRO A 79 -22.70 -1.43 -20.22
N GLY A 80 -22.07 -2.46 -20.78
CA GLY A 80 -22.55 -3.21 -21.96
C GLY A 80 -21.76 -2.89 -23.23
N ASP A 81 -21.43 -1.62 -23.46
CA ASP A 81 -20.56 -1.20 -24.57
C ASP A 81 -19.11 -1.56 -24.28
N ASP A 82 -18.71 -1.49 -23.01
CA ASP A 82 -17.39 -1.84 -22.51
C ASP A 82 -16.95 -3.25 -22.93
N ILE A 83 -17.84 -4.25 -22.86
CA ILE A 83 -17.60 -5.62 -23.31
C ILE A 83 -17.34 -5.64 -24.84
N GLN A 84 -18.13 -4.91 -25.62
CA GLN A 84 -17.97 -4.88 -27.07
C GLN A 84 -16.68 -4.18 -27.48
N VAL A 85 -16.31 -3.09 -26.79
CA VAL A 85 -15.07 -2.36 -27.03
C VAL A 85 -13.85 -3.23 -26.67
N MET A 86 -13.88 -3.95 -25.55
CA MET A 86 -12.74 -4.76 -25.10
C MET A 86 -12.68 -6.16 -25.71
N ARG A 87 -13.68 -6.56 -26.50
CA ARG A 87 -13.70 -7.88 -27.17
C ARG A 87 -12.46 -8.06 -28.07
N GLY A 88 -11.72 -9.14 -27.84
CA GLY A 88 -10.54 -9.50 -28.63
C GLY A 88 -9.30 -8.64 -28.37
N MET A 89 -9.35 -7.70 -27.42
CA MET A 89 -8.16 -6.98 -26.96
C MET A 89 -7.27 -7.91 -26.12
N ASP A 90 -5.95 -7.75 -26.25
CA ASP A 90 -5.01 -8.48 -25.40
C ASP A 90 -5.06 -7.98 -23.95
N ALA A 91 -4.67 -8.83 -23.01
CA ALA A 91 -4.76 -8.54 -21.58
C ALA A 91 -3.96 -7.30 -21.15
N THR A 92 -2.86 -6.99 -21.84
CA THR A 92 -2.05 -5.81 -21.56
C THR A 92 -2.80 -4.54 -21.97
N SER A 93 -3.37 -4.51 -23.17
CA SER A 93 -4.21 -3.39 -23.64
C SER A 93 -5.43 -3.16 -22.74
N VAL A 94 -6.09 -4.23 -22.27
CA VAL A 94 -7.21 -4.15 -21.32
C VAL A 94 -6.76 -3.56 -19.98
N ARG A 95 -5.60 -3.97 -19.46
CA ARG A 95 -5.03 -3.40 -18.21
C ARG A 95 -4.68 -1.92 -18.37
N SER A 96 -4.00 -1.54 -19.45
CA SER A 96 -3.66 -0.14 -19.75
C SER A 96 -4.91 0.73 -19.78
N LEU A 97 -5.93 0.33 -20.54
CA LEU A 97 -7.16 1.10 -20.71
C LEU A 97 -7.96 1.22 -19.40
N SER A 98 -7.85 0.23 -18.51
CA SER A 98 -8.54 0.24 -17.22
C SER A 98 -8.11 1.40 -16.32
N VAL A 99 -6.88 1.93 -16.44
CA VAL A 99 -6.40 3.07 -15.64
C VAL A 99 -7.30 4.31 -15.85
N ALA A 100 -7.47 4.73 -17.10
CA ALA A 100 -8.30 5.89 -17.44
C ALA A 100 -9.81 5.59 -17.33
N ARG A 101 -10.23 4.37 -17.74
CA ARG A 101 -11.64 3.96 -17.72
C ARG A 101 -12.20 3.90 -16.30
N VAL A 102 -11.51 3.25 -15.37
CA VAL A 102 -11.98 3.12 -13.97
C VAL A 102 -12.08 4.48 -13.29
N ALA A 103 -11.10 5.37 -13.52
CA ALA A 103 -11.16 6.74 -13.00
C ALA A 103 -12.39 7.50 -13.52
N SER A 104 -12.69 7.37 -14.82
CA SER A 104 -13.86 8.00 -15.44
C SER A 104 -15.17 7.43 -14.90
N LEU A 105 -15.27 6.10 -14.76
CA LEU A 105 -16.45 5.44 -14.18
C LEU A 105 -16.70 5.85 -12.74
N ILE A 106 -15.65 5.99 -11.91
CA ILE A 106 -15.81 6.47 -10.53
C ILE A 106 -16.45 7.86 -10.51
N LEU A 107 -16.10 8.75 -11.44
CA LEU A 107 -16.67 10.10 -11.50
C LEU A 107 -18.15 10.11 -11.90
N GLU A 108 -18.58 9.18 -12.77
CA GLU A 108 -19.99 8.99 -13.11
C GLU A 108 -20.80 8.36 -11.97
N LEU A 109 -20.16 7.54 -11.14
CA LEU A 109 -20.82 6.80 -10.07
C LEU A 109 -21.02 7.61 -8.78
N VAL A 110 -20.32 8.74 -8.63
CA VAL A 110 -20.42 9.57 -7.41
C VAL A 110 -21.54 10.61 -7.53
N PRO A 111 -22.38 10.78 -6.51
CA PRO A 111 -23.47 11.78 -6.54
C PRO A 111 -22.99 13.23 -6.68
N ASN A 112 -21.79 13.54 -6.19
CA ASN A 112 -21.18 14.86 -6.28
C ASN A 112 -19.66 14.74 -6.40
N ALA A 113 -19.13 15.03 -7.58
CA ALA A 113 -17.70 14.90 -7.88
C ALA A 113 -16.81 15.84 -7.03
N SER A 114 -17.28 17.04 -6.68
CA SER A 114 -16.51 18.00 -5.87
C SER A 114 -16.35 17.52 -4.42
N VAL A 115 -17.46 17.06 -3.84
CA VAL A 115 -17.48 16.49 -2.49
C VAL A 115 -16.64 15.21 -2.42
N PHE A 116 -16.78 14.32 -3.42
CA PHE A 116 -15.97 13.12 -3.56
C PHE A 116 -14.46 13.44 -3.58
N ARG A 117 -14.02 14.36 -4.45
CA ARG A 117 -12.61 14.76 -4.57
C ARG A 117 -12.06 15.30 -3.25
N SER A 118 -12.85 16.11 -2.55
CA SER A 118 -12.46 16.70 -1.26
C SER A 118 -12.32 15.62 -0.17
N CYS A 119 -13.29 14.70 -0.08
CA CYS A 119 -13.22 13.56 0.84
C CYS A 119 -12.02 12.66 0.53
N LEU A 120 -11.80 12.33 -0.76
CA LEU A 120 -10.69 11.48 -1.20
C LEU A 120 -9.32 12.11 -0.87
N ARG A 121 -9.17 13.43 -0.98
CA ARG A 121 -7.94 14.13 -0.56
C ARG A 121 -7.65 13.94 0.92
N VAL A 122 -8.68 14.09 1.78
CA VAL A 122 -8.57 13.85 3.22
C VAL A 122 -8.16 12.41 3.52
N ILE A 123 -8.86 11.43 2.91
CA ILE A 123 -8.57 10.00 3.14
C ILE A 123 -7.18 9.61 2.62
N ARG A 124 -6.74 10.12 1.45
CA ARG A 124 -5.39 9.84 0.94
C ARG A 124 -4.30 10.45 1.81
N LEU A 125 -4.51 11.66 2.33
CA LEU A 125 -3.59 12.28 3.29
C LEU A 125 -3.49 11.43 4.56
N TRP A 126 -4.62 11.05 5.15
CA TRP A 126 -4.68 10.16 6.30
C TRP A 126 -3.95 8.83 6.02
N ALA A 127 -4.29 8.14 4.93
CA ALA A 127 -3.70 6.84 4.61
C ALA A 127 -2.17 6.91 4.43
N ARG A 128 -1.64 7.99 3.85
CA ARG A 128 -0.19 8.22 3.74
C ARG A 128 0.45 8.42 5.10
N HIS A 129 -0.07 9.35 5.92
CA HIS A 129 0.46 9.57 7.27
C HIS A 129 0.42 8.30 8.14
N ARG A 130 -0.59 7.45 7.96
CA ARG A 130 -0.73 6.20 8.70
C ARG A 130 0.03 5.01 8.10
N GLY A 131 0.78 5.20 7.02
CA GLY A 131 1.58 4.13 6.40
C GLY A 131 0.74 3.05 5.72
N LEU A 132 -0.42 3.41 5.16
CA LEU A 132 -1.41 2.50 4.55
C LEU A 132 -1.49 2.66 3.02
N TYR A 133 -0.68 3.55 2.45
CA TYR A 133 -0.74 3.91 1.02
C TYR A 133 0.37 3.18 0.23
N SER A 134 0.22 1.87 0.02
CA SER A 134 1.13 1.11 -0.86
C SER A 134 0.57 -0.27 -1.20
N ASN A 135 0.11 -0.46 -2.44
CA ASN A 135 -0.31 -1.78 -2.92
C ASN A 135 0.87 -2.77 -2.99
N LYS A 136 2.09 -2.28 -3.23
CA LYS A 136 3.31 -3.11 -3.28
C LYS A 136 3.63 -3.73 -1.91
N ALA A 137 3.41 -2.98 -0.83
CA ALA A 137 3.63 -3.45 0.54
C ALA A 137 2.45 -4.27 1.11
N GLY A 138 1.41 -4.54 0.32
CA GLY A 138 0.22 -5.26 0.76
C GLY A 138 -0.85 -4.39 1.44
N TYR A 139 -0.79 -3.07 1.31
CA TYR A 139 -1.89 -2.16 1.66
C TYR A 139 -2.65 -1.72 0.42
N LEU A 140 -3.27 -0.54 0.45
CA LEU A 140 -4.17 -0.07 -0.60
C LEU A 140 -3.49 0.97 -1.49
N GLY A 141 -3.68 0.83 -2.81
CA GLY A 141 -3.28 1.80 -3.82
C GLY A 141 -4.31 2.92 -4.02
N GLY A 142 -3.99 3.88 -4.89
CA GLY A 142 -4.83 5.07 -5.12
C GLY A 142 -6.25 4.76 -5.58
N ILE A 143 -6.42 3.82 -6.52
CA ILE A 143 -7.74 3.40 -7.00
C ILE A 143 -8.55 2.70 -5.91
N SER A 144 -7.93 1.85 -5.08
CA SER A 144 -8.62 1.20 -3.96
C SER A 144 -9.22 2.24 -3.00
N TRP A 145 -8.44 3.27 -2.63
CA TRP A 145 -8.96 4.37 -1.81
C TRP A 145 -10.09 5.15 -2.49
N ALA A 146 -9.97 5.40 -3.80
CA ALA A 146 -11.02 6.08 -4.57
C ALA A 146 -12.33 5.27 -4.59
N LEU A 147 -12.26 3.96 -4.76
CA LEU A 147 -13.43 3.06 -4.75
C LEU A 147 -14.09 3.03 -3.37
N LEU A 148 -13.31 2.95 -2.29
CA LEU A 148 -13.85 2.99 -0.92
C LEU A 148 -14.58 4.31 -0.63
N VAL A 149 -14.01 5.45 -1.05
CA VAL A 149 -14.66 6.76 -0.88
C VAL A 149 -15.89 6.88 -1.77
N CYS A 150 -15.83 6.37 -3.01
CA CYS A 150 -16.98 6.33 -3.93
C CYS A 150 -18.15 5.56 -3.30
N PHE A 151 -17.88 4.36 -2.78
CA PHE A 151 -18.87 3.52 -2.09
C PHE A 151 -19.57 4.27 -0.95
N VAL A 152 -18.81 4.96 -0.09
CA VAL A 152 -19.38 5.75 1.02
C VAL A 152 -20.16 6.96 0.49
N CYS A 153 -19.73 7.60 -0.60
CA CYS A 153 -20.49 8.69 -1.22
C CYS A 153 -21.85 8.20 -1.75
N GLN A 154 -21.90 7.00 -2.34
CA GLN A 154 -23.15 6.39 -2.81
C GLN A 154 -24.12 6.08 -1.66
N MET A 155 -23.60 5.60 -0.52
CA MET A 155 -24.42 5.35 0.67
C MET A 155 -24.98 6.64 1.29
N PHE A 156 -24.30 7.77 1.11
CA PHE A 156 -24.64 9.04 1.75
C PHE A 156 -24.60 10.22 0.75
N PRO A 157 -25.49 10.26 -0.24
CA PRO A 157 -25.38 11.12 -1.43
C PRO A 157 -25.48 12.63 -1.15
N ARG A 158 -26.02 13.01 0.01
CA ARG A 158 -26.22 14.42 0.43
C ARG A 158 -25.31 14.83 1.58
N ALA A 159 -24.38 13.99 2.00
CA ALA A 159 -23.52 14.27 3.14
C ALA A 159 -22.43 15.30 2.78
N SER A 160 -22.08 16.17 3.74
CA SER A 160 -20.92 17.06 3.63
C SER A 160 -19.61 16.27 3.68
N VAL A 161 -18.51 16.90 3.26
CA VAL A 161 -17.16 16.28 3.32
C VAL A 161 -16.84 15.78 4.73
N ALA A 162 -17.04 16.60 5.76
CA ALA A 162 -16.76 16.22 7.14
C ALA A 162 -17.63 15.02 7.59
N SER A 163 -18.91 15.00 7.22
CA SER A 163 -19.79 13.86 7.50
C SER A 163 -19.36 12.61 6.73
N LEU A 164 -18.89 12.72 5.49
CA LEU A 164 -18.41 11.58 4.72
C LEU A 164 -17.13 11.00 5.30
N VAL A 165 -16.20 11.81 5.80
CA VAL A 165 -14.99 11.31 6.47
C VAL A 165 -15.36 10.54 7.74
N HIS A 166 -16.27 11.06 8.56
CA HIS A 166 -16.80 10.33 9.73
C HIS A 166 -17.43 8.98 9.32
N ARG A 167 -18.31 9.00 8.32
CA ARG A 167 -19.00 7.80 7.83
C ARG A 167 -18.06 6.80 7.17
N PHE A 168 -17.02 7.26 6.49
CA PHE A 168 -15.99 6.41 5.90
C PHE A 168 -15.37 5.50 6.96
N PHE A 169 -14.94 6.07 8.09
CA PHE A 169 -14.38 5.26 9.17
C PHE A 169 -15.41 4.37 9.83
N SER A 170 -16.62 4.86 10.09
CA SER A 170 -17.66 4.04 10.72
C SER A 170 -18.07 2.84 9.87
N VAL A 171 -18.23 3.03 8.56
CA VAL A 171 -18.57 1.96 7.62
C VAL A 171 -17.43 0.94 7.55
N LEU A 172 -16.19 1.38 7.33
CA LEU A 172 -15.06 0.46 7.11
C LEU A 172 -14.57 -0.22 8.40
N ALA A 173 -14.74 0.40 9.56
CA ALA A 173 -14.44 -0.23 10.85
C ALA A 173 -15.41 -1.39 11.17
N SER A 174 -16.67 -1.29 10.72
CA SER A 174 -17.71 -2.30 10.94
C SER A 174 -17.91 -3.26 9.75
N TRP A 175 -17.23 -3.01 8.62
CA TRP A 175 -17.35 -3.83 7.44
C TRP A 175 -16.88 -5.27 7.67
N ARG A 176 -17.71 -6.23 7.26
CA ARG A 176 -17.47 -7.67 7.47
C ARG A 176 -16.68 -8.25 6.31
N TRP A 177 -15.36 -8.05 6.33
CA TRP A 177 -14.46 -8.72 5.39
C TRP A 177 -14.56 -10.26 5.51
N PRO A 178 -14.53 -11.03 4.41
CA PRO A 178 -14.16 -10.64 3.04
C PRO A 178 -15.36 -10.25 2.13
N THR A 179 -16.50 -9.80 2.66
CA THR A 179 -17.60 -9.30 1.80
C THR A 179 -17.07 -8.21 0.84
N PRO A 180 -17.27 -8.37 -0.48
CA PRO A 180 -16.70 -7.45 -1.47
C PRO A 180 -17.36 -6.08 -1.39
N ILE A 181 -16.56 -5.02 -1.57
CA ILE A 181 -17.09 -3.68 -1.82
C ILE A 181 -17.25 -3.50 -3.34
N LEU A 182 -18.50 -3.29 -3.75
CA LEU A 182 -18.91 -3.05 -5.13
C LEU A 182 -19.50 -1.64 -5.24
N VAL A 183 -19.01 -0.82 -6.18
CA VAL A 183 -19.56 0.52 -6.48
C VAL A 183 -20.51 0.51 -7.68
N ALA A 184 -20.56 -0.60 -8.39
CA ALA A 184 -21.48 -0.90 -9.48
C ALA A 184 -21.68 -2.41 -9.53
N HIS A 185 -22.83 -2.86 -10.05
CA HIS A 185 -23.02 -4.28 -10.34
C HIS A 185 -22.07 -4.69 -11.48
N PRO A 186 -21.31 -5.79 -11.31
CA PRO A 186 -20.56 -6.36 -12.43
C PRO A 186 -21.52 -6.66 -13.58
N SER A 187 -21.14 -6.30 -14.81
CA SER A 187 -21.93 -6.63 -15.99
C SER A 187 -22.08 -8.16 -16.07
N ASN A 188 -23.31 -8.64 -16.30
CA ASN A 188 -23.59 -10.04 -16.66
C ASN A 188 -23.11 -10.31 -18.09
N GLY A 189 -21.82 -10.11 -18.34
CA GLY A 189 -21.18 -10.28 -19.64
C GLY A 189 -20.67 -11.69 -19.77
N GLY A 190 -21.28 -12.49 -20.65
CA GLY A 190 -20.98 -13.90 -20.84
C GLY A 190 -19.50 -14.21 -21.02
N LYS A 191 -19.08 -15.39 -20.55
CA LYS A 191 -17.72 -15.96 -20.61
C LYS A 191 -16.86 -15.29 -21.68
N ALA A 192 -16.19 -14.20 -21.32
CA ALA A 192 -15.07 -13.77 -22.11
C ALA A 192 -14.00 -14.85 -21.91
N ASP A 193 -13.36 -15.30 -22.98
CA ASP A 193 -12.29 -16.32 -22.96
C ASP A 193 -11.07 -15.95 -22.10
N ASN A 194 -11.14 -14.88 -21.29
CA ASN A 194 -10.05 -14.31 -20.52
C ASN A 194 -10.36 -14.35 -19.02
N ASP A 195 -9.49 -15.03 -18.28
CA ASP A 195 -9.40 -15.23 -16.81
C ASP A 195 -9.11 -13.92 -16.03
N VAL A 196 -9.57 -12.77 -16.52
CA VAL A 196 -9.23 -11.44 -15.99
C VAL A 196 -10.31 -10.90 -15.06
N GLN A 197 -11.55 -11.36 -15.19
CA GLN A 197 -12.66 -10.91 -14.35
C GLN A 197 -12.64 -11.62 -12.98
N TRP A 198 -12.77 -10.84 -11.91
CA TRP A 198 -12.87 -11.35 -10.54
C TRP A 198 -14.14 -12.19 -10.38
N ASP A 199 -13.97 -13.47 -10.09
CA ASP A 199 -15.03 -14.46 -9.96
C ASP A 199 -14.73 -15.45 -8.81
N PRO A 200 -15.09 -15.11 -7.56
CA PRO A 200 -14.83 -15.96 -6.40
C PRO A 200 -15.67 -17.25 -6.39
N GLN A 201 -16.68 -17.40 -7.26
CA GLN A 201 -17.47 -18.63 -7.34
C GLN A 201 -16.68 -19.73 -8.04
N HIS A 202 -15.93 -19.37 -9.09
CA HIS A 202 -15.20 -20.33 -9.93
C HIS A 202 -13.68 -20.28 -9.76
N ASN A 203 -13.12 -19.16 -9.29
CA ASN A 203 -11.67 -18.99 -9.07
C ASN A 203 -11.31 -19.09 -7.57
N ILE A 204 -10.48 -20.09 -7.23
CA ILE A 204 -10.06 -20.37 -5.85
C ILE A 204 -9.20 -19.23 -5.28
N HIS A 205 -8.37 -18.59 -6.11
CA HIS A 205 -7.53 -17.47 -5.69
C HIS A 205 -8.40 -16.25 -5.37
N ASP A 206 -9.40 -15.96 -6.20
CA ASP A 206 -10.34 -14.88 -5.97
C ASP A 206 -11.16 -15.07 -4.69
N ARG A 207 -11.54 -16.32 -4.41
CA ARG A 207 -12.23 -16.71 -3.18
C ARG A 207 -11.36 -16.55 -1.93
N ALA A 208 -10.04 -16.60 -2.07
CA ALA A 208 -9.09 -16.43 -0.98
C ALA A 208 -8.77 -14.95 -0.67
N HIS A 209 -9.25 -14.00 -1.49
CA HIS A 209 -9.02 -12.57 -1.25
C HIS A 209 -9.63 -12.10 0.08
N LEU A 210 -8.81 -11.43 0.89
CA LEU A 210 -9.18 -11.03 2.25
C LEU A 210 -9.97 -9.71 2.31
N MET A 211 -9.72 -8.81 1.35
CA MET A 211 -10.33 -7.47 1.32
C MET A 211 -10.74 -7.09 -0.12
N PRO A 212 -11.74 -7.74 -0.73
CA PRO A 212 -12.06 -7.50 -2.14
C PRO A 212 -12.66 -6.10 -2.34
N ILE A 213 -12.01 -5.27 -3.16
CA ILE A 213 -12.47 -3.94 -3.56
C ILE A 213 -12.50 -3.92 -5.08
N ILE A 214 -13.70 -3.93 -5.66
CA ILE A 214 -13.86 -4.31 -7.06
C ILE A 214 -14.06 -3.08 -7.95
N THR A 215 -13.33 -3.02 -9.06
CA THR A 215 -13.49 -1.94 -10.06
C THR A 215 -14.85 -2.03 -10.77
N PRO A 216 -15.46 -0.89 -11.14
CA PRO A 216 -16.66 -0.87 -11.97
C PRO A 216 -16.37 -1.22 -13.44
N GLY A 217 -17.40 -1.70 -14.14
CA GLY A 217 -17.36 -2.05 -15.55
C GLY A 217 -16.51 -3.30 -15.84
N PHE A 218 -16.59 -3.79 -17.08
CA PHE A 218 -15.88 -4.98 -17.53
C PHE A 218 -14.41 -4.68 -17.90
N PRO A 219 -13.46 -5.62 -17.69
CA PRO A 219 -13.56 -6.66 -16.66
C PRO A 219 -13.50 -6.01 -15.27
N ALA A 220 -14.31 -6.52 -14.36
CA ALA A 220 -14.28 -6.12 -12.96
C ALA A 220 -13.12 -6.86 -12.26
N VAL A 221 -12.21 -6.14 -11.61
CA VAL A 221 -11.02 -6.72 -10.95
C VAL A 221 -10.92 -6.28 -9.50
N ASN A 222 -10.31 -7.12 -8.65
CA ASN A 222 -9.97 -6.73 -7.29
C ASN A 222 -8.73 -5.81 -7.29
N THR A 223 -8.82 -4.62 -6.68
CA THR A 223 -7.69 -3.68 -6.58
C THR A 223 -6.85 -3.87 -5.32
N ALA A 224 -7.25 -4.79 -4.44
CA ALA A 224 -6.61 -5.07 -3.16
C ALA A 224 -6.14 -6.52 -3.04
N VAL A 225 -5.73 -7.13 -4.17
CA VAL A 225 -5.24 -8.53 -4.25
C VAL A 225 -4.05 -8.82 -3.34
N ASN A 226 -3.24 -7.81 -3.05
CA ASN A 226 -2.01 -7.94 -2.25
C ASN A 226 -2.26 -7.83 -0.74
N VAL A 227 -3.48 -7.54 -0.29
CA VAL A 227 -3.81 -7.46 1.13
C VAL A 227 -3.70 -8.84 1.76
N ASN A 228 -2.87 -8.96 2.79
CA ASN A 228 -2.65 -10.19 3.54
C ASN A 228 -3.23 -10.09 4.96
N ILE A 229 -3.09 -11.15 5.77
CA ILE A 229 -3.69 -11.23 7.10
C ILE A 229 -3.15 -10.10 7.99
N SER A 230 -1.84 -9.84 7.90
CA SER A 230 -1.15 -8.83 8.70
C SER A 230 -1.58 -7.41 8.34
N THR A 231 -1.63 -7.08 7.04
CA THR A 231 -2.00 -5.73 6.58
C THR A 231 -3.49 -5.48 6.71
N LEU A 232 -4.36 -6.49 6.53
CA LEU A 232 -5.80 -6.38 6.83
C LEU A 232 -6.03 -6.05 8.31
N ARG A 233 -5.30 -6.69 9.22
CA ARG A 233 -5.38 -6.38 10.66
C ARG A 233 -5.03 -4.90 10.91
N VAL A 234 -3.92 -4.42 10.35
CA VAL A 234 -3.50 -3.01 10.49
C VAL A 234 -4.54 -2.06 9.89
N LEU A 235 -5.08 -2.34 8.70
CA LEU A 235 -6.15 -1.55 8.09
C LEU A 235 -7.39 -1.45 9.00
N ARG A 236 -7.81 -2.58 9.60
CA ARG A 236 -8.94 -2.61 10.54
C ARG A 236 -8.66 -1.82 11.83
N GLU A 237 -7.47 -1.94 12.40
CA GLU A 237 -7.05 -1.16 13.57
C GLU A 237 -7.10 0.35 13.25
N GLU A 238 -6.64 0.76 12.08
CA GLU A 238 -6.60 2.16 11.65
C GLU A 238 -7.99 2.71 11.28
N PHE A 239 -8.89 1.90 10.70
CA PHE A 239 -10.29 2.30 10.53
C PHE A 239 -10.98 2.51 11.88
N ALA A 240 -10.78 1.61 12.85
CA ALA A 240 -11.32 1.75 14.20
C ALA A 240 -10.72 2.95 14.96
N ARG A 241 -9.42 3.23 14.77
CA ARG A 241 -8.77 4.44 15.28
C ARG A 241 -9.41 5.70 14.68
N GLY A 242 -9.56 5.75 13.36
CA GLY A 242 -10.21 6.87 12.66
C GLY A 242 -11.65 7.09 13.14
N GLN A 243 -12.42 6.02 13.33
CA GLN A 243 -13.79 6.09 13.86
C GLN A 243 -13.81 6.73 15.24
N ARG A 244 -12.98 6.25 16.18
CA ARG A 244 -12.90 6.80 17.55
C ARG A 244 -12.56 8.28 17.57
N ILE A 245 -11.59 8.71 16.76
CA ILE A 245 -11.19 10.12 16.65
C ILE A 245 -12.38 10.94 16.12
N MET A 246 -13.01 10.49 15.03
CA MET A 246 -14.12 11.22 14.42
C MET A 246 -15.36 11.27 15.33
N ASP A 247 -15.62 10.22 16.11
CA ASP A 247 -16.69 10.19 17.12
C ASP A 247 -16.42 11.16 18.27
N ASP A 248 -15.17 11.24 18.75
CA ASP A 248 -14.77 12.20 19.78
C ASP A 248 -14.91 13.65 19.29
N LEU A 249 -14.42 13.95 18.07
CA LEU A 249 -14.57 15.26 17.45
C LEU A 249 -16.04 15.67 17.32
N ARG A 250 -16.90 14.74 16.87
CA ARG A 250 -18.33 14.98 16.73
C ARG A 250 -18.99 15.22 18.08
N ARG A 251 -18.70 14.41 19.10
CA ARG A 251 -19.27 14.56 20.45
C ARG A 251 -18.89 15.88 21.11
N ARG A 252 -17.64 16.32 20.93
CA ARG A 252 -17.13 17.58 21.47
C ARG A 252 -17.46 18.80 20.62
N SER A 253 -18.15 18.61 19.49
CA SER A 253 -18.45 19.66 18.50
C SER A 253 -17.21 20.46 18.08
N LEU A 254 -16.06 19.80 17.97
CA LEU A 254 -14.79 20.43 17.64
C LEU A 254 -14.70 20.67 16.13
N SER A 255 -14.75 21.93 15.74
CA SER A 255 -14.71 22.38 14.34
C SER A 255 -13.39 23.05 13.94
N HIS A 256 -12.50 23.31 14.89
CA HIS A 256 -11.23 23.97 14.62
C HIS A 256 -10.30 23.07 13.78
N PRO A 257 -9.56 23.60 12.79
CA PRO A 257 -8.68 22.79 11.94
C PRO A 257 -7.69 21.93 12.72
N SER A 258 -7.15 22.44 13.82
CA SER A 258 -6.20 21.69 14.67
C SER A 258 -6.80 20.44 15.31
N SER A 259 -8.13 20.37 15.45
CA SER A 259 -8.81 19.19 15.97
C SER A 259 -8.64 17.96 15.07
N TRP A 260 -8.37 18.17 13.77
CA TRP A 260 -8.10 17.10 12.81
C TRP A 260 -6.66 16.57 12.86
N ASN A 261 -5.73 17.26 13.55
CA ASN A 261 -4.31 16.87 13.59
C ASN A 261 -4.11 15.45 14.13
N GLN A 262 -4.97 15.02 15.07
CA GLN A 262 -4.92 13.66 15.61
C GLN A 262 -5.20 12.61 14.52
N LEU A 263 -6.10 12.90 13.57
CA LEU A 263 -6.39 11.99 12.47
C LEU A 263 -5.12 11.76 11.62
N PHE A 264 -4.39 12.82 11.31
CA PHE A 264 -3.20 12.83 10.45
C PHE A 264 -1.88 12.61 11.17
N THR A 265 -1.89 12.20 12.44
CA THR A 265 -0.64 11.88 13.15
C THR A 265 0.11 10.76 12.42
N PRO A 266 1.43 10.89 12.18
CA PRO A 266 2.21 9.84 11.53
C PRO A 266 2.13 8.49 12.24
N THR A 267 2.27 7.39 11.48
CA THR A 267 2.26 6.03 12.03
C THR A 267 3.35 5.81 13.06
N GLU A 268 3.03 5.07 14.10
CA GLU A 268 3.92 4.87 15.25
C GLU A 268 4.75 3.58 15.13
N VAL A 269 4.84 2.92 13.96
CA VAL A 269 5.53 1.62 13.79
C VAL A 269 6.93 1.58 14.43
N LEU A 270 7.72 2.64 14.23
CA LEU A 270 9.08 2.71 14.76
C LEU A 270 9.15 2.85 16.28
N VAL A 271 8.06 3.27 16.94
CA VAL A 271 8.00 3.42 18.41
C VAL A 271 6.97 2.50 19.07
N ARG A 272 6.17 1.77 18.28
CA ARG A 272 5.11 0.88 18.73
C ARG A 272 5.61 -0.51 19.10
N TYR A 273 6.58 -1.03 18.35
CA TYR A 273 7.06 -2.41 18.49
C TYR A 273 8.38 -2.46 19.25
N ASP A 274 8.63 -3.53 20.01
CA ASP A 274 9.93 -3.81 20.64
C ASP A 274 10.91 -4.48 19.67
N HIS A 275 10.38 -5.15 18.64
CA HIS A 275 11.14 -5.95 17.68
C HIS A 275 10.87 -5.47 16.25
N HIS A 276 11.94 -5.37 15.48
CA HIS A 276 11.88 -4.96 14.08
C HIS A 276 12.75 -5.85 13.20
N VAL A 277 12.25 -6.15 12.01
CA VAL A 277 13.10 -6.56 10.88
C VAL A 277 13.49 -5.29 10.14
N ALA A 278 14.79 -5.01 10.07
CA ALA A 278 15.37 -3.89 9.36
C ALA A 278 15.99 -4.37 8.05
N ILE A 279 15.49 -3.87 6.91
CA ILE A 279 16.07 -4.08 5.59
C ILE A 279 16.87 -2.82 5.27
N GLU A 280 18.19 -2.90 5.41
CA GLU A 280 19.12 -1.81 5.13
C GLU A 280 19.57 -1.89 3.68
N LEU A 281 19.47 -0.78 2.97
CA LEU A 281 19.86 -0.63 1.58
C LEU A 281 20.99 0.38 1.48
N ARG A 282 22.04 0.04 0.74
CA ARG A 282 23.13 0.96 0.40
C ARG A 282 23.25 1.07 -1.11
N ALA A 283 23.57 2.26 -1.59
CA ALA A 283 23.78 2.52 -3.01
C ALA A 283 24.79 3.67 -3.20
N PRO A 284 25.44 3.79 -4.37
CA PRO A 284 26.46 4.82 -4.59
C PRO A 284 25.90 6.24 -4.70
N ASN A 285 24.62 6.42 -5.03
CA ASN A 285 23.96 7.72 -5.15
C ASN A 285 22.43 7.60 -5.01
N GLU A 286 21.73 8.73 -4.92
CA GLU A 286 20.28 8.80 -4.70
C GLU A 286 19.45 8.13 -5.82
N GLU A 287 19.90 8.24 -7.08
CA GLU A 287 19.21 7.62 -8.21
C GLU A 287 19.28 6.09 -8.12
N ALA A 288 20.47 5.56 -7.85
CA ALA A 288 20.68 4.13 -7.63
C ALA A 288 19.87 3.64 -6.43
N LEU A 289 19.80 4.41 -5.34
CA LEU A 289 18.98 4.04 -4.19
C LEU A 289 17.48 4.05 -4.51
N ALA A 290 17.00 5.02 -5.29
CA ALA A 290 15.60 5.09 -5.70
C ALA A 290 15.21 3.87 -6.54
N GLU A 291 16.06 3.45 -7.48
CA GLU A 291 15.87 2.23 -8.27
C GLU A 291 15.88 0.98 -7.36
N TRP A 292 16.91 0.85 -6.52
CA TRP A 292 17.09 -0.31 -5.66
C TRP A 292 15.97 -0.46 -4.64
N SER A 293 15.60 0.63 -3.98
CA SER A 293 14.52 0.66 -3.01
C SER A 293 13.15 0.39 -3.63
N SER A 294 12.90 0.81 -4.87
CA SER A 294 11.67 0.50 -5.61
C SER A 294 11.55 -0.99 -5.94
N PHE A 295 12.67 -1.63 -6.32
CA PHE A 295 12.75 -3.07 -6.52
C PHE A 295 12.50 -3.81 -5.21
N VAL A 296 13.24 -3.50 -4.14
CA VAL A 296 13.11 -4.16 -2.83
C VAL A 296 11.69 -4.02 -2.29
N ALA A 297 11.09 -2.82 -2.33
CA ALA A 297 9.71 -2.60 -1.90
C ALA A 297 8.68 -3.46 -2.66
N SER A 298 8.93 -3.78 -3.94
CA SER A 298 8.07 -4.66 -4.73
C SER A 298 8.12 -6.11 -4.27
N ARG A 299 9.18 -6.51 -3.56
CA ARG A 299 9.40 -7.88 -3.04
C ARG A 299 9.05 -8.01 -1.57
N THR A 300 9.09 -6.94 -0.77
CA THR A 300 8.87 -6.97 0.69
C THR A 300 7.58 -7.69 1.10
N ARG A 301 6.51 -7.61 0.29
CA ARG A 301 5.27 -8.35 0.54
C ARG A 301 5.49 -9.86 0.71
N LYS A 302 6.38 -10.47 -0.09
CA LYS A 302 6.70 -11.90 0.02
C LYS A 302 7.33 -12.24 1.37
N LEU A 303 8.21 -11.38 1.90
CA LEU A 303 8.77 -11.55 3.23
C LEU A 303 7.68 -11.49 4.31
N VAL A 304 6.78 -10.51 4.22
CA VAL A 304 5.64 -10.40 5.16
C VAL A 304 4.74 -11.64 5.09
N GLU A 305 4.50 -12.15 3.89
CA GLU A 305 3.70 -13.36 3.64
C GLU A 305 4.37 -14.63 4.23
N THR A 306 5.68 -14.79 4.11
CA THR A 306 6.38 -15.88 4.78
C THR A 306 6.35 -15.73 6.32
N LEU A 307 6.60 -14.52 6.82
CA LEU A 307 6.65 -14.26 8.26
C LEU A 307 5.29 -14.45 8.94
N GLN A 308 4.17 -14.06 8.30
CA GLN A 308 2.84 -14.20 8.92
C GLN A 308 2.43 -15.66 9.13
N HIS A 309 3.05 -16.60 8.40
CA HIS A 309 2.82 -18.03 8.57
C HIS A 309 3.82 -18.69 9.54
N THR A 310 4.73 -17.91 10.12
CA THR A 310 5.67 -18.41 11.13
C THR A 310 4.99 -18.49 12.50
N PRO A 311 4.85 -19.68 13.12
CA PRO A 311 4.06 -19.85 14.35
C PRO A 311 4.53 -19.00 15.54
N SER A 312 5.81 -18.64 15.61
CA SER A 312 6.35 -17.80 16.68
C SER A 312 6.01 -16.32 16.50
N VAL A 313 5.63 -15.88 15.30
CA VAL A 313 5.29 -14.49 15.00
C VAL A 313 3.79 -14.29 15.28
N ALA A 314 3.48 -13.40 16.23
CA ALA A 314 2.10 -13.10 16.61
C ALA A 314 1.47 -12.05 15.68
N SER A 315 2.24 -11.03 15.31
CA SER A 315 1.72 -9.93 14.50
C SER A 315 2.83 -9.21 13.75
N LEU A 316 2.51 -8.73 12.53
CA LEU A 316 3.43 -7.97 11.68
C LEU A 316 2.79 -6.63 11.28
N HIS A 317 3.65 -5.63 11.05
CA HIS A 317 3.28 -4.31 10.58
C HIS A 317 4.40 -3.78 9.68
N PRO A 318 4.34 -4.07 8.37
CA PRO A 318 5.30 -3.50 7.41
C PRO A 318 5.06 -2.00 7.26
N LEU A 319 6.14 -1.21 7.31
CA LEU A 319 6.14 0.20 6.97
C LEU A 319 6.47 0.34 5.47
N PRO A 320 5.57 0.93 4.65
CA PRO A 320 5.75 0.94 3.20
C PRO A 320 6.80 1.94 2.69
N ASP A 321 7.08 2.97 3.47
CA ASP A 321 7.95 4.07 3.05
C ASP A 321 9.41 3.81 3.41
N LEU A 322 10.31 4.22 2.51
CA LEU A 322 11.74 4.17 2.75
C LEU A 322 12.11 5.22 3.80
N VAL A 323 12.67 4.77 4.91
CA VAL A 323 13.13 5.64 5.99
C VAL A 323 14.58 6.04 5.72
N ARG A 324 14.84 7.34 5.73
CA ARG A 324 16.17 7.94 5.50
C ARG A 324 16.77 8.39 6.84
N PRO A 325 18.06 8.11 7.11
CA PRO A 325 18.79 8.75 8.20
C PRO A 325 18.73 10.28 8.08
N GLN A 326 18.58 10.95 9.22
CA GLN A 326 18.62 12.41 9.33
C GLN A 326 20.04 12.85 9.66
N GLY A 327 20.58 13.77 8.85
CA GLY A 327 21.93 14.29 8.98
C GLY A 327 22.97 13.50 8.19
N HIS A 328 24.05 14.18 7.80
CA HIS A 328 25.29 13.52 7.38
C HIS A 328 25.95 12.95 8.64
N GLU A 329 25.58 11.75 9.08
CA GLU A 329 26.59 10.94 9.75
C GLU A 329 27.66 10.69 8.69
N ALA A 330 28.82 11.32 8.87
CA ALA A 330 29.98 11.16 8.01
C ALA A 330 30.43 9.69 8.12
N ASN A 331 29.73 8.81 7.40
CA ASN A 331 30.25 7.50 7.10
C ASN A 331 31.46 7.71 6.20
N GLU A 332 32.56 7.03 6.48
CA GLU A 332 33.75 6.96 5.62
C GLU A 332 33.45 6.39 4.21
N SER A 333 32.19 6.02 3.97
CA SER A 333 31.61 5.53 2.73
C SER A 333 30.68 6.59 2.15
N ASP A 334 30.98 7.07 0.94
CA ASP A 334 30.11 7.95 0.11
C ASP A 334 28.74 7.33 -0.25
N ALA A 335 28.39 6.17 0.31
CA ALA A 335 27.15 5.47 -0.02
C ALA A 335 25.93 6.08 0.68
N VAL A 336 24.84 6.24 -0.06
CA VAL A 336 23.54 6.63 0.48
C VAL A 336 22.82 5.42 1.08
N VAL A 337 22.19 5.61 2.26
CA VAL A 337 21.62 4.50 3.06
C VAL A 337 20.13 4.66 3.36
N GLY A 338 19.29 3.68 2.99
CA GLY A 338 17.85 3.70 3.27
C GLY A 338 17.39 2.46 4.02
N TYR A 339 16.27 2.56 4.73
CA TYR A 339 15.73 1.46 5.54
C TYR A 339 14.26 1.19 5.25
N TYR A 340 13.90 -0.08 5.10
CA TYR A 340 12.52 -0.55 5.30
C TYR A 340 12.41 -1.27 6.64
N PHE A 341 11.29 -1.08 7.34
CA PHE A 341 11.05 -1.68 8.64
C PHE A 341 9.77 -2.52 8.64
N ILE A 342 9.83 -3.67 9.32
CA ILE A 342 8.66 -4.45 9.68
C ILE A 342 8.65 -4.57 11.20
N GLY A 343 7.74 -3.85 11.85
CA GLY A 343 7.51 -4.01 13.29
C GLY A 343 6.75 -5.29 13.56
N TYR A 344 7.13 -6.05 14.59
CA TYR A 344 6.47 -7.32 14.88
C TYR A 344 6.42 -7.64 16.38
N THR A 345 5.53 -8.57 16.70
CA THR A 345 5.42 -9.17 18.04
C THR A 345 5.52 -10.68 17.92
N VAL A 346 6.00 -11.33 18.98
CA VAL A 346 6.08 -12.79 19.05
C VAL A 346 4.99 -13.37 19.95
N ASN A 347 4.60 -14.61 19.69
CA ASN A 347 3.74 -15.37 20.59
C ASN A 347 4.56 -15.69 21.84
N VAL A 348 4.07 -15.24 23.01
CA VAL A 348 4.71 -15.56 24.29
C VAL A 348 4.74 -17.09 24.43
N PRO A 349 5.92 -17.72 24.62
CA PRO A 349 5.98 -19.16 24.82
C PRO A 349 5.10 -19.55 26.02
N PRO A 350 4.33 -20.65 25.95
CA PRO A 350 3.58 -21.12 27.11
C PRO A 350 4.56 -21.36 28.26
N MET A 351 4.36 -20.66 29.38
CA MET A 351 5.13 -20.88 30.59
C MET A 351 5.03 -22.36 30.97
N PRO A 352 6.14 -23.07 31.23
CA PRO A 352 6.07 -24.45 31.69
C PRO A 352 5.26 -24.49 32.99
N GLN A 353 4.11 -25.17 32.96
CA GLN A 353 3.33 -25.38 34.17
C GLN A 353 4.15 -26.22 35.15
N PRO A 354 4.27 -25.83 36.42
CA PRO A 354 5.01 -26.62 37.40
C PRO A 354 4.35 -27.99 37.55
N ARG A 355 5.10 -29.05 37.20
CA ARG A 355 4.68 -30.46 37.34
C ARG A 355 4.58 -30.94 38.80
N SER A 356 4.64 -30.05 39.78
CA SER A 356 4.58 -30.39 41.20
C SER A 356 4.04 -29.22 42.02
N ARG A 357 3.18 -29.52 43.00
CA ARG A 357 2.68 -28.55 44.00
C ARG A 357 3.78 -28.02 44.95
N HIS A 358 5.03 -28.47 44.79
CA HIS A 358 6.18 -28.06 45.59
C HIS A 358 7.37 -27.57 44.75
N SER A 359 7.13 -26.77 43.71
CA SER A 359 8.21 -26.14 42.93
C SER A 359 8.08 -24.62 42.88
N ALA A 360 9.23 -23.97 43.08
CA ALA A 360 9.40 -22.52 43.06
C ALA A 360 8.85 -21.90 41.76
N ARG A 361 8.39 -20.64 41.89
CA ARG A 361 7.92 -19.74 40.84
C ARG A 361 8.71 -19.96 39.54
N ALA A 362 8.03 -20.31 38.45
CA ALA A 362 8.67 -20.49 37.15
C ALA A 362 9.51 -19.25 36.79
N PRO A 363 10.75 -19.42 36.27
CA PRO A 363 11.61 -18.29 35.97
C PRO A 363 10.96 -17.38 34.93
N VAL A 364 10.83 -16.09 35.26
CA VAL A 364 10.39 -15.06 34.32
C VAL A 364 11.48 -14.96 33.23
N PRO A 365 11.13 -15.04 31.94
CA PRO A 365 12.10 -14.89 30.86
C PRO A 365 12.87 -13.58 31.02
N THR A 366 14.21 -13.63 30.97
CA THR A 366 15.03 -12.42 30.95
C THR A 366 14.80 -11.66 29.65
N LYS A 367 14.96 -10.33 29.66
CA LYS A 367 14.81 -9.50 28.45
C LYS A 367 15.66 -10.01 27.27
N THR A 368 16.90 -10.44 27.55
CA THR A 368 17.82 -11.04 26.57
C THR A 368 17.25 -12.32 25.95
N SER A 369 16.62 -13.19 26.74
CA SER A 369 16.01 -14.42 26.22
C SER A 369 14.81 -14.15 25.30
N GLN A 370 14.07 -13.06 25.53
CA GLN A 370 12.95 -12.66 24.68
C GLN A 370 13.43 -12.07 23.34
N GLU A 371 14.49 -11.25 23.37
CA GLU A 371 15.10 -10.70 22.15
C GLU A 371 15.71 -11.80 21.28
N GLU A 372 16.41 -12.77 21.88
CA GLU A 372 16.97 -13.93 21.16
C GLU A 372 15.85 -14.79 20.54
N PHE A 373 14.78 -15.05 21.28
CA PHE A 373 13.61 -15.75 20.73
C PHE A 373 12.97 -14.98 19.57
N ALA A 374 12.81 -13.66 19.71
CA ALA A 374 12.28 -12.82 18.65
C ALA A 374 13.16 -12.81 17.40
N GLN A 375 14.47 -12.73 17.57
CA GLN A 375 15.45 -12.82 16.47
C GLN A 375 15.36 -14.16 15.76
N ASN A 376 15.37 -15.26 16.51
CA ASN A 376 15.29 -16.62 15.96
C ASN A 376 13.98 -16.87 15.23
N SER A 377 12.89 -16.23 15.66
CA SER A 377 11.57 -16.34 15.05
C SER A 377 11.50 -15.81 13.61
N VAL A 378 12.39 -14.90 13.22
CA VAL A 378 12.39 -14.30 11.86
C VAL A 378 13.57 -14.74 11.00
N ALA A 379 14.62 -15.29 11.62
CA ALA A 379 15.92 -15.52 10.98
C ALA A 379 15.88 -16.44 9.75
N SER A 380 15.07 -17.51 9.77
CA SER A 380 14.97 -18.42 8.62
C SER A 380 14.30 -17.73 7.42
N ALA A 381 13.19 -17.04 7.66
CA ALA A 381 12.44 -16.34 6.62
C ALA A 381 13.24 -15.19 6.01
N THR A 382 13.98 -14.42 6.82
CA THR A 382 14.81 -13.31 6.33
C THR A 382 15.98 -13.81 5.48
N ARG A 383 16.68 -14.88 5.90
CA ARG A 383 17.76 -15.49 5.11
C ARG A 383 17.25 -16.06 3.79
N TYR A 384 16.12 -16.78 3.82
CA TYR A 384 15.51 -17.33 2.61
C TYR A 384 15.12 -16.22 1.63
N PHE A 385 14.47 -15.14 2.12
CA PHE A 385 14.08 -14.01 1.28
C PHE A 385 15.29 -13.28 0.70
N LEU A 386 16.32 -12.99 1.49
CA LEU A 386 17.56 -12.38 1.01
C LEU A 386 18.22 -13.21 -0.10
N ALA A 387 18.30 -14.53 0.10
CA ALA A 387 18.92 -15.44 -0.87
C ALA A 387 18.12 -15.59 -2.17
N THR A 388 16.78 -15.65 -2.09
CA THR A 388 15.93 -15.99 -3.23
C THR A 388 15.40 -14.78 -4.00
N GLU A 389 15.19 -13.63 -3.34
CA GLU A 389 14.56 -12.46 -3.96
C GLU A 389 15.55 -11.32 -4.22
N LEU A 390 16.62 -11.20 -3.43
CA LEU A 390 17.48 -10.02 -3.46
C LEU A 390 18.91 -10.29 -3.95
N ASN A 391 19.56 -11.36 -3.49
CA ASN A 391 20.92 -11.69 -3.91
C ASN A 391 21.02 -12.16 -5.36
N THR A 392 19.95 -12.75 -5.88
CA THR A 392 19.83 -13.25 -7.26
C THR A 392 19.18 -12.23 -8.20
N ALA A 393 18.86 -11.03 -7.71
CA ALA A 393 18.15 -10.01 -8.49
C ALA A 393 19.03 -9.45 -9.61
N ALA A 394 18.54 -9.51 -10.85
CA ALA A 394 19.22 -8.90 -12.00
C ALA A 394 19.25 -7.36 -11.91
N GLU A 395 18.34 -6.78 -11.13
CA GLU A 395 18.22 -5.36 -10.84
C GLU A 395 19.32 -4.85 -9.88
N LYS A 396 20.05 -5.74 -9.20
CA LYS A 396 21.14 -5.37 -8.30
C LYS A 396 22.38 -4.97 -9.11
N LYS A 397 22.68 -3.68 -9.16
CA LYS A 397 23.86 -3.11 -9.86
C LYS A 397 25.10 -3.04 -8.95
N PRO A 398 26.32 -2.88 -9.50
CA PRO A 398 27.52 -2.65 -8.71
C PRO A 398 27.35 -1.48 -7.72
N GLY A 399 27.74 -1.69 -6.46
CA GLY A 399 27.57 -0.71 -5.37
C GLY A 399 26.18 -0.72 -4.70
N MET A 400 25.20 -1.48 -5.21
CA MET A 400 23.94 -1.72 -4.51
C MET A 400 24.09 -2.87 -3.53
N GLU A 401 23.81 -2.62 -2.26
CA GLU A 401 23.88 -3.61 -1.19
C GLU A 401 22.56 -3.69 -0.44
N VAL A 402 22.33 -4.85 0.18
CA VAL A 402 21.18 -5.06 1.05
C VAL A 402 21.53 -6.01 2.17
N GLU A 403 21.10 -5.65 3.37
CA GLU A 403 21.17 -6.50 4.56
C GLU A 403 19.81 -6.57 5.23
N ILE A 404 19.49 -7.73 5.81
CA ILE A 404 18.25 -7.93 6.56
C ILE A 404 18.60 -8.43 7.95
N ASN A 405 18.39 -7.57 8.94
CA ASN A 405 18.79 -7.82 10.31
C ASN A 405 17.60 -7.67 11.27
N TYR A 406 17.58 -8.52 12.29
CA TYR A 406 16.78 -8.25 13.48
C TYR A 406 17.37 -7.04 14.21
N ARG A 407 16.51 -6.15 14.70
CA ARG A 407 16.89 -5.09 15.63
C ARG A 407 15.85 -4.99 16.74
N SER A 408 16.32 -4.89 17.99
CA SER A 408 15.48 -4.39 19.07
C SER A 408 15.20 -2.90 18.84
N TRP A 409 14.16 -2.37 19.47
CA TRP A 409 13.89 -0.93 19.40
C TRP A 409 15.08 -0.07 19.85
N ASN A 410 15.85 -0.54 20.84
CA ASN A 410 17.03 0.16 21.34
C ASN A 410 18.18 0.16 20.34
N ASP A 411 18.21 -0.79 19.39
CA ASP A 411 19.28 -0.96 18.40
C ASP A 411 18.92 -0.38 17.02
N LEU A 412 17.70 0.17 16.87
CA LEU A 412 17.34 0.96 15.69
C LEU A 412 18.29 2.16 15.56
N PRO A 413 18.74 2.54 14.36
CA PRO A 413 19.66 3.67 14.22
C PRO A 413 19.09 4.97 14.83
N SER A 414 19.89 5.77 15.52
CA SER A 414 19.38 7.02 16.12
C SER A 414 18.96 8.02 15.04
N ALA A 415 19.67 8.04 13.91
CA ALA A 415 19.45 8.96 12.81
C ALA A 415 18.11 8.77 12.09
N ILE A 416 17.44 7.61 12.18
CA ILE A 416 16.14 7.42 11.50
C ILE A 416 14.98 8.14 12.20
N PHE A 417 15.17 8.61 13.44
CA PHE A 417 14.12 9.26 14.22
C PHE A 417 14.12 10.77 14.01
N PRO A 418 12.97 11.38 13.68
CA PRO A 418 12.80 12.82 13.72
C PRO A 418 13.15 13.41 15.09
N GLY A 419 14.16 14.29 15.15
CA GLY A 419 14.64 14.85 16.41
C GLY A 419 15.51 13.89 17.24
N GLY A 420 15.96 12.78 16.64
CA GLY A 420 16.87 11.81 17.22
C GLY A 420 16.27 10.91 18.30
N ARG A 421 17.12 10.09 18.92
CA ARG A 421 16.72 9.09 19.93
C ARG A 421 15.91 9.68 21.09
N LYS A 422 16.26 10.87 21.58
CA LYS A 422 15.58 11.49 22.73
C LYS A 422 14.11 11.80 22.43
N ALA A 423 13.83 12.32 21.24
CA ALA A 423 12.45 12.54 20.78
C ALA A 423 11.71 11.20 20.64
N ALA A 424 12.35 10.18 20.05
CA ALA A 424 11.78 8.85 19.90
C ALA A 424 11.40 8.17 21.23
N VAL A 425 12.20 8.36 22.29
CA VAL A 425 11.88 7.89 23.66
C VAL A 425 10.60 8.55 24.15
N GLY A 426 10.46 9.86 23.95
CA GLY A 426 9.25 10.61 24.31
C GLY A 426 8.01 10.14 23.52
N ASP A 427 8.16 9.89 22.22
CA ASP A 427 7.10 9.37 21.35
C ASP A 427 6.66 7.97 21.78
N ARG A 428 7.62 7.09 22.07
CA ARG A 428 7.37 5.75 22.59
C ARG A 428 6.64 5.79 23.93
N ALA A 429 7.07 6.63 24.86
CA ALA A 429 6.42 6.78 26.17
C ALA A 429 4.96 7.26 26.01
N ARG A 430 4.73 8.27 25.15
CA ARG A 430 3.38 8.75 24.84
C ARG A 430 2.51 7.67 24.21
N TYR A 431 3.06 6.89 23.28
CA TYR A 431 2.37 5.76 22.67
C TYR A 431 1.95 4.73 23.72
N ILE A 432 2.88 4.27 24.56
CA ILE A 432 2.60 3.26 25.60
C ILE A 432 1.54 3.76 26.59
N LEU A 433 1.65 5.01 27.05
CA LEU A 433 0.65 5.61 27.95
C LEU A 433 -0.74 5.70 27.29
N SER A 434 -0.79 6.05 26.00
CA SER A 434 -2.06 6.10 25.26
C SER A 434 -2.72 4.72 25.14
N GLN A 435 -1.92 3.66 24.95
CA GLN A 435 -2.43 2.29 24.91
C GLN A 435 -2.95 1.84 26.27
N ALA A 436 -2.20 2.10 27.35
CA ALA A 436 -2.64 1.79 28.71
C ALA A 436 -3.97 2.49 29.05
N HIS A 437 -4.09 3.77 28.69
CA HIS A 437 -5.33 4.52 28.86
C HIS A 437 -6.50 3.91 28.06
N GLN A 438 -6.27 3.52 26.81
CA GLN A 438 -7.30 2.88 25.97
C GLN A 438 -7.75 1.53 26.53
N VAL A 439 -6.81 0.72 27.03
CA VAL A 439 -7.12 -0.56 27.70
C VAL A 439 -7.94 -0.32 28.97
N ASN A 440 -7.56 0.65 29.80
CA ASN A 440 -8.29 0.99 31.02
C ASN A 440 -9.72 1.49 30.72
N LEU A 441 -9.90 2.29 29.67
CA LEU A 441 -11.22 2.69 29.19
C LEU A 441 -12.05 1.50 28.71
N ALA A 442 -11.45 0.58 27.95
CA ALA A 442 -12.14 -0.61 27.46
C ALA A 442 -12.56 -1.57 28.59
N LEU A 443 -11.77 -1.63 29.67
CA LEU A 443 -12.06 -2.43 30.87
C LEU A 443 -12.97 -1.71 31.88
N GLY A 444 -13.41 -0.47 31.61
CA GLY A 444 -14.24 0.31 32.53
C GLY A 444 -13.54 0.72 33.84
N LEU A 445 -12.21 0.65 33.88
CA LEU A 445 -11.39 0.93 35.07
C LEU A 445 -11.04 2.41 35.22
N ALA A 446 -11.25 3.21 34.17
CA ALA A 446 -11.14 4.67 34.24
C ALA A 446 -12.51 5.25 34.61
N ARG A 447 -12.72 5.53 35.90
CA ARG A 447 -13.76 6.45 36.40
C ARG A 447 -13.15 7.79 36.72
#